data_AF-A0A2D5TJV7-F1
#
_entry.id   AF-A0A2D5TJV7-F1
#
_cell.length_a   1.000
_cell.length_b   1.000
_cell.length_c   1.000
_cell.angle_alpha   90.00
_cell.angle_beta   90.00
_cell.angle_gamma   90.00
#
_symmetry.space_group_name_H-M   'P 1'
#
loop_
_entity.id
_entity.type
_entity.pdbx_description
1 polymer ?
#
loop_
_entity_poly.entity_id
_entity_poly.type
_entity_poly.pdbx_seq_one_letter_code
_entity_poly.pdbx_strand_id
1 'polypeptide(L)'
;MPGNALFTTEELRRLNEYHPALGSRTQHGMDLGSALARLALSVNGQGASLIGVEDAAGSVAGADVEAVLAELATPLTLTPGAEAGEAIPVTIAGPAHVGQYIARLYTDAMVPIAGAGDKDLSETGTGAEVAGSGGAILLFTTDADGAAIVSVTDTGGSGDTVYLQVEPMSVPAGAKAGPPAIVAITFAA
;
A
#
# COMPACT_ATOMS: atom_id res chain seq x y z
N MET A 1 -31.48 0.43 58.79
CA MET A 1 -32.42 1.07 57.84
C MET A 1 -31.98 0.75 56.41
N PRO A 2 -32.63 -0.18 55.71
CA PRO A 2 -32.68 -0.23 54.26
C PRO A 2 -33.94 0.51 53.77
N GLY A 3 -33.78 1.35 52.75
CA GLY A 3 -34.81 2.25 52.24
C GLY A 3 -35.93 1.53 51.50
N ASN A 4 -37.16 1.98 51.75
CA ASN A 4 -38.38 1.54 51.07
C ASN A 4 -38.27 1.76 49.56
N ALA A 5 -38.08 0.69 48.79
CA ALA A 5 -38.42 0.71 47.37
C ALA A 5 -39.95 0.85 47.28
N LEU A 6 -40.41 2.01 46.81
CA LEU A 6 -41.82 2.41 46.83
C LEU A 6 -42.72 1.61 45.86
N PHE A 7 -42.17 0.71 45.04
CA PHE A 7 -42.93 -0.15 44.14
C PHE A 7 -42.22 -1.48 43.91
N THR A 8 -43.00 -2.56 43.86
CA THR A 8 -42.53 -3.91 43.51
C THR A 8 -42.37 -4.06 42.00
N THR A 9 -41.53 -5.00 41.55
CA THR A 9 -41.30 -5.29 40.11
C THR A 9 -42.59 -5.60 39.36
N GLU A 10 -43.56 -6.19 40.05
CA GLU A 10 -44.87 -6.54 39.49
C GLU A 10 -45.81 -5.32 39.38
N GLU A 11 -45.70 -4.34 40.27
CA GLU A 11 -46.42 -3.06 40.15
C GLU A 11 -45.89 -2.22 38.99
N LEU A 12 -44.58 -2.24 38.73
CA LEU A 12 -43.98 -1.61 37.55
C LEU A 12 -44.43 -2.28 36.25
N ARG A 13 -44.59 -3.61 36.23
CA ARG A 13 -45.11 -4.36 35.08
C ARG A 13 -46.55 -3.95 34.76
N ARG A 14 -47.40 -3.82 35.78
CA ARG A 14 -48.79 -3.38 35.63
C ARG A 14 -48.90 -1.91 35.20
N LEU A 15 -48.02 -1.03 35.69
CA LEU A 15 -48.03 0.38 35.25
C LEU A 15 -47.68 0.52 33.76
N ASN A 16 -46.80 -0.33 33.25
CA ASN A 16 -46.40 -0.35 31.84
C ASN A 16 -47.52 -0.84 30.91
N GLU A 17 -48.40 -1.71 31.40
CA GLU A 17 -49.59 -2.17 30.68
C GLU A 17 -50.70 -1.11 30.61
N TYR A 18 -50.80 -0.22 31.61
CA TYR A 18 -51.84 0.82 31.69
C TYR A 18 -51.47 2.16 31.04
N HIS A 19 -50.18 2.45 30.85
CA HIS A 19 -49.70 3.68 30.20
C HIS A 19 -48.66 3.37 29.11
N PRO A 20 -49.07 2.99 27.89
CA PRO A 20 -48.14 2.65 26.80
C PRO A 20 -47.21 3.81 26.41
N ALA A 21 -47.60 5.04 26.70
CA ALA A 21 -46.77 6.24 26.49
C ALA A 21 -45.60 6.39 27.48
N LEU A 22 -45.67 5.75 28.66
CA LEU A 22 -44.56 5.72 29.63
C LEU A 22 -43.56 4.63 29.24
N GLY A 23 -44.03 3.46 28.80
CA GLY A 23 -43.19 2.38 28.27
C GLY A 23 -42.39 2.79 27.03
N SER A 24 -42.99 3.57 26.12
CA SER A 24 -42.28 4.08 24.94
C SER A 24 -41.20 5.12 25.29
N ARG A 25 -41.39 5.92 26.35
CA ARG A 25 -40.38 6.86 26.87
C ARG A 25 -39.22 6.14 27.53
N THR A 26 -39.46 5.04 28.23
CA THR A 26 -38.40 4.22 28.83
C THR A 26 -37.63 3.44 27.77
N GLN A 27 -38.30 2.94 26.72
CA GLN A 27 -37.62 2.33 25.55
C GLN A 27 -36.85 3.36 24.72
N HIS A 28 -37.42 4.53 24.42
CA HIS A 28 -36.68 5.62 23.77
C HIS A 28 -35.50 6.09 24.62
N GLY A 29 -35.63 6.11 25.95
CA GLY A 29 -34.53 6.45 26.87
C GLY A 29 -33.40 5.41 26.86
N MET A 30 -33.72 4.11 26.78
CA MET A 30 -32.73 3.04 26.61
C MET A 30 -32.08 3.06 25.22
N ASP A 31 -32.83 3.38 24.16
CA ASP A 31 -32.32 3.47 22.80
C ASP A 31 -31.45 4.73 22.60
N LEU A 32 -31.82 5.85 23.23
CA LEU A 32 -30.98 7.05 23.35
C LEU A 32 -29.72 6.79 24.17
N GLY A 33 -29.79 6.02 25.26
CA GLY A 33 -28.62 5.64 26.05
C GLY A 33 -27.65 4.74 25.27
N SER A 34 -28.17 3.79 24.50
CA SER A 34 -27.42 2.94 23.58
C SER A 34 -26.81 3.73 22.42
N ALA A 35 -27.59 4.64 21.81
CA ALA A 35 -27.14 5.50 20.73
C ALA A 35 -26.08 6.52 21.19
N LEU A 36 -26.24 7.11 22.38
CA LEU A 36 -25.26 8.02 22.98
C LEU A 36 -23.99 7.27 23.40
N ALA A 37 -24.08 6.02 23.87
CA ALA A 37 -22.92 5.17 24.13
C ALA A 37 -22.19 4.79 22.83
N ARG A 38 -22.94 4.51 21.75
CA ARG A 38 -22.39 4.28 20.41
C ARG A 38 -21.77 5.53 19.80
N LEU A 39 -22.34 6.70 20.06
CA LEU A 39 -21.77 7.98 19.65
C LEU A 39 -20.51 8.30 20.46
N ALA A 40 -20.50 8.03 21.76
CA ALA A 40 -19.34 8.17 22.66
C ALA A 40 -18.16 7.28 22.23
N LEU A 41 -18.44 6.10 21.66
CA LEU A 41 -17.45 5.21 21.04
C LEU A 41 -16.91 5.74 19.70
N SER A 42 -17.58 6.70 19.06
CA SER A 42 -17.15 7.34 17.82
C SER A 42 -16.73 8.82 17.99
N VAL A 43 -16.68 9.37 19.21
CA VAL A 43 -16.24 10.76 19.45
C VAL A 43 -14.72 10.81 19.59
N ASN A 44 -14.09 11.55 18.69
CA ASN A 44 -12.70 11.96 18.77
C ASN A 44 -12.37 12.57 20.13
N GLY A 45 -11.48 11.94 20.90
CA GLY A 45 -10.91 12.51 22.13
C GLY A 45 -11.49 12.05 23.48
N GLN A 46 -12.36 11.04 23.53
CA GLN A 46 -12.69 10.30 24.78
C GLN A 46 -11.79 9.05 24.97
N GLY A 47 -10.60 9.07 24.38
CA GLY A 47 -9.52 8.10 24.62
C GLY A 47 -8.55 7.94 23.46
N ALA A 48 -9.04 8.05 22.23
CA ALA A 48 -8.27 8.34 21.00
C ALA A 48 -9.31 8.63 19.91
N SER A 49 -9.23 9.78 19.26
CA SER A 49 -9.65 9.84 17.86
C SER A 49 -8.76 8.85 17.14
N LEU A 50 -9.19 7.61 16.92
CA LEU A 50 -8.45 6.71 16.05
C LEU A 50 -8.65 7.24 14.63
N ILE A 51 -7.86 8.25 14.27
CA ILE A 51 -7.49 8.44 12.87
C ILE A 51 -6.66 7.21 12.55
N GLY A 52 -7.34 6.17 12.09
CA GLY A 52 -6.73 4.94 11.63
C GLY A 52 -6.56 4.99 10.12
N VAL A 53 -5.71 4.13 9.61
CA VAL A 53 -5.66 3.86 8.17
C VAL A 53 -6.56 2.68 7.89
N GLU A 54 -7.58 2.90 7.07
CA GLU A 54 -8.36 1.82 6.48
C GLU A 54 -7.77 1.52 5.11
N ASP A 55 -7.07 0.38 5.04
CA ASP A 55 -6.55 -0.15 3.79
C ASP A 55 -7.15 -1.52 3.53
N ALA A 56 -8.33 -1.52 2.91
CA ALA A 56 -9.04 -2.74 2.55
C ALA A 56 -8.29 -3.58 1.50
N ALA A 57 -7.33 -3.00 0.78
CA ALA A 57 -6.57 -3.65 -0.28
C ALA A 57 -5.22 -4.22 0.20
N GLY A 58 -4.75 -3.85 1.40
CA GLY A 58 -3.41 -4.21 1.88
C GLY A 58 -2.28 -3.60 1.03
N SER A 59 -2.52 -2.42 0.46
CA SER A 59 -1.54 -1.63 -0.28
C SER A 59 -0.46 -0.98 0.59
N VAL A 60 -0.65 -0.91 1.91
CA VAL A 60 0.33 -0.41 2.89
C VAL A 60 0.45 -1.35 4.08
N ALA A 61 1.65 -1.46 4.65
CA ALA A 61 1.94 -2.30 5.82
C ALA A 61 1.78 -1.54 7.15
N GLY A 62 1.78 -0.20 7.12
CA GLY A 62 1.65 0.62 8.32
C GLY A 62 0.35 0.40 9.11
N ALA A 63 0.47 0.16 10.43
CA ALA A 63 -0.67 -0.05 11.32
C ALA A 63 -1.26 1.25 11.90
N ASP A 64 -0.55 2.37 11.76
CA ASP A 64 -0.94 3.71 12.16
C ASP A 64 -0.60 4.75 11.08
N VAL A 65 -1.09 5.97 11.27
CA VAL A 65 -0.97 7.05 10.28
C VAL A 65 0.48 7.42 10.04
N GLU A 66 1.30 7.45 11.09
CA GLU A 66 2.72 7.77 11.03
C GLU A 66 3.50 6.72 10.22
N ALA A 67 3.24 5.43 10.44
CA ALA A 67 3.84 4.33 9.70
C ALA A 67 3.46 4.38 8.22
N VAL A 68 2.18 4.60 7.91
CA VAL A 68 1.71 4.73 6.53
C VAL A 68 2.28 5.96 5.84
N LEU A 69 2.37 7.10 6.54
CA LEU A 69 3.02 8.29 6.00
C LEU A 69 4.51 8.06 5.72
N ALA A 70 5.22 7.36 6.61
CA ALA A 70 6.62 7.02 6.42
C ALA A 70 6.81 6.08 5.22
N GLU A 71 5.94 5.09 5.08
CA GLU A 71 5.92 4.16 3.95
C GLU A 71 5.67 4.90 2.62
N LEU A 72 4.64 5.75 2.56
CA LEU A 72 4.33 6.56 1.38
C LEU A 72 5.42 7.60 1.05
N ALA A 73 6.21 8.02 2.03
CA ALA A 73 7.33 8.92 1.85
C ALA A 73 8.61 8.19 1.40
N THR A 74 8.64 6.84 1.43
CA THR A 74 9.82 6.06 1.07
C THR A 74 9.97 6.03 -0.45
N PRO A 75 11.02 6.66 -1.02
CA PRO A 75 11.23 6.64 -2.46
C PRO A 75 11.77 5.28 -2.90
N LEU A 76 11.53 4.96 -4.16
CA LEU A 76 12.19 3.82 -4.78
C LEU A 76 13.68 4.15 -5.01
N THR A 77 14.56 3.24 -4.59
CA THR A 77 16.01 3.33 -4.77
C THR A 77 16.47 2.27 -5.75
N LEU A 78 17.32 2.66 -6.70
CA LEU A 78 17.91 1.78 -7.71
C LEU A 78 19.43 1.76 -7.54
N THR A 79 20.00 0.58 -7.35
CA THR A 79 21.44 0.38 -7.14
C THR A 79 22.00 -0.61 -8.14
N PRO A 80 22.73 -0.16 -9.17
CA PRO A 80 23.44 -1.04 -10.09
C PRO A 80 24.56 -1.80 -9.36
N GLY A 81 24.65 -3.09 -9.63
CA GLY A 81 25.74 -3.96 -9.19
C GLY A 81 26.92 -3.94 -10.16
N ALA A 82 27.87 -4.83 -9.90
CA ALA A 82 28.97 -5.07 -10.85
C ALA A 82 28.46 -5.84 -12.07
N GLU A 83 29.01 -5.51 -13.23
CA GLU A 83 28.81 -6.27 -14.46
C GLU A 83 29.36 -7.69 -14.31
N ALA A 84 28.56 -8.67 -14.71
CA ALA A 84 28.88 -10.09 -14.69
C ALA A 84 28.56 -10.71 -16.05
N GLY A 85 29.58 -10.90 -16.87
CA GLY A 85 29.39 -11.21 -18.29
C GLY A 85 28.84 -9.97 -18.99
N GLU A 86 27.73 -10.11 -19.72
CA GLU A 86 27.05 -9.01 -20.41
C GLU A 86 25.90 -8.40 -19.58
N ALA A 87 25.80 -8.73 -18.29
CA ALA A 87 24.64 -8.40 -17.47
C ALA A 87 25.02 -7.55 -16.26
N ILE A 88 24.25 -6.50 -16.01
CA ILE A 88 24.34 -5.68 -14.80
C ILE A 88 23.05 -5.88 -13.99
N PRO A 89 23.12 -6.48 -12.79
CA PRO A 89 21.97 -6.56 -11.90
C PRO A 89 21.71 -5.19 -11.27
N VAL A 90 20.45 -4.81 -11.15
CA VAL A 90 20.00 -3.60 -10.46
C VAL A 90 19.13 -4.01 -9.30
N THR A 91 19.60 -3.71 -8.10
CA THR A 91 18.82 -3.89 -6.87
C THR A 91 17.82 -2.77 -6.76
N ILE A 92 16.56 -3.14 -6.53
CA ILE A 92 15.42 -2.25 -6.35
C ILE A 92 15.00 -2.36 -4.89
N ALA A 93 14.89 -1.22 -4.21
CA ALA A 93 14.44 -1.16 -2.83
C ALA A 93 13.39 -0.05 -2.68
N GLY A 94 12.21 -0.40 -2.19
CA GLY A 94 11.08 0.50 -2.00
C GLY A 94 10.47 0.40 -0.59
N PRO A 95 9.26 0.93 -0.41
CA PRO A 95 8.48 0.69 0.80
C PRO A 95 8.25 -0.80 1.05
N ALA A 96 8.21 -1.21 2.32
CA ALA A 96 8.12 -2.60 2.74
C ALA A 96 6.71 -3.20 2.54
N HIS A 97 6.37 -3.45 1.28
CA HIS A 97 5.20 -4.19 0.84
C HIS A 97 5.44 -4.80 -0.55
N VAL A 98 4.59 -5.76 -0.90
CA VAL A 98 4.53 -6.33 -2.25
C VAL A 98 3.88 -5.31 -3.19
N GLY A 99 4.66 -4.75 -4.13
CA GLY A 99 4.21 -3.76 -5.11
C GLY A 99 4.48 -4.19 -6.54
N GLN A 100 3.64 -3.77 -7.48
CA GLN A 100 3.83 -4.01 -8.92
C GLN A 100 4.47 -2.78 -9.58
N TYR A 101 5.45 -3.03 -10.45
CA TYR A 101 6.26 -1.98 -11.07
C TYR A 101 6.52 -2.25 -12.54
N ILE A 102 6.69 -1.17 -13.31
CA ILE A 102 7.13 -1.20 -14.70
C ILE A 102 8.55 -0.65 -14.77
N ALA A 103 9.47 -1.46 -15.31
CA ALA A 103 10.81 -1.06 -15.70
C ALA A 103 10.86 -0.77 -17.20
N ARG A 104 11.60 0.28 -17.61
CA ARG A 104 11.84 0.64 -19.02
C ARG A 104 13.27 1.10 -19.24
N LEU A 105 13.84 0.81 -20.41
CA LEU A 105 15.16 1.29 -20.82
C LEU A 105 15.08 2.49 -21.75
N TYR A 106 16.01 3.42 -21.56
CA TYR A 106 16.15 4.65 -22.32
C TYR A 106 17.60 4.87 -22.77
N THR A 107 17.75 5.59 -23.88
CA THR A 107 19.05 6.12 -24.32
C THR A 107 19.48 7.31 -23.47
N ASP A 108 20.69 7.84 -23.72
CA ASP A 108 21.20 9.09 -23.14
C ASP A 108 20.30 10.31 -23.37
N ALA A 109 19.64 10.36 -24.54
CA ALA A 109 18.67 11.38 -24.90
C ALA A 109 17.29 11.18 -24.23
N MET A 110 17.16 10.22 -23.30
CA MET A 110 15.90 9.84 -22.65
C MET A 110 14.81 9.44 -23.67
N VAL A 111 15.23 8.81 -24.77
CA VAL A 111 14.32 8.22 -25.74
C VAL A 111 14.15 6.74 -25.39
N PRO A 112 12.90 6.22 -25.31
CA PRO A 112 12.69 4.80 -25.03
C PRO A 112 13.42 3.94 -26.06
N ILE A 113 14.16 2.94 -25.58
CA ILE A 113 14.73 1.91 -26.45
C ILE A 113 13.56 1.05 -26.95
N ALA A 114 13.46 0.83 -28.25
CA ALA A 114 12.32 0.12 -28.84
C ALA A 114 12.61 -1.39 -28.96
N GLY A 115 11.79 -2.22 -28.31
CA GLY A 115 11.73 -3.68 -28.54
C GLY A 115 12.95 -4.50 -28.09
N ALA A 116 12.98 -5.78 -28.49
CA ALA A 116 14.12 -6.69 -28.33
C ALA A 116 15.25 -6.26 -29.29
N GLY A 117 16.42 -5.95 -28.76
CA GLY A 117 17.61 -5.51 -29.49
C GLY A 117 18.82 -5.59 -28.57
N ASP A 118 19.90 -4.85 -28.88
CA ASP A 118 21.20 -4.82 -28.17
C ASP A 118 21.16 -4.68 -26.64
N LYS A 119 19.97 -4.45 -26.05
CA LYS A 119 19.73 -4.32 -24.61
C LYS A 119 18.44 -5.04 -24.22
N ASP A 120 18.53 -5.95 -23.24
CA ASP A 120 17.40 -6.73 -22.73
C ASP A 120 17.18 -6.50 -21.23
N LEU A 121 15.90 -6.50 -20.81
CA LEU A 121 15.48 -6.53 -19.41
C LEU A 121 15.02 -7.94 -19.02
N SER A 122 15.44 -8.39 -17.85
CA SER A 122 14.92 -9.60 -17.22
C SER A 122 14.89 -9.44 -15.70
N GLU A 123 13.95 -10.08 -15.02
CA GLU A 123 13.99 -10.15 -13.55
C GLU A 123 14.84 -11.36 -13.11
N THR A 124 15.63 -11.23 -12.05
CA THR A 124 16.42 -12.33 -11.48
C THR A 124 16.01 -12.52 -10.01
N GLY A 125 15.02 -13.38 -9.71
CA GLY A 125 14.59 -13.61 -8.32
C GLY A 125 13.30 -14.42 -8.13
N THR A 126 12.93 -14.67 -6.87
CA THR A 126 11.67 -15.34 -6.47
C THR A 126 10.53 -14.33 -6.35
N GLY A 127 9.50 -14.43 -7.20
CA GLY A 127 8.30 -13.56 -7.16
C GLY A 127 7.79 -13.06 -8.52
N ALA A 128 8.48 -13.36 -9.62
CA ALA A 128 8.25 -12.77 -10.93
C ALA A 128 7.03 -13.32 -11.70
N GLU A 129 6.11 -12.43 -12.11
CA GLU A 129 5.27 -12.66 -13.31
C GLU A 129 5.86 -11.87 -14.49
N VAL A 130 6.50 -12.58 -15.41
CA VAL A 130 7.04 -12.02 -16.66
C VAL A 130 5.89 -11.80 -17.64
N ALA A 131 5.44 -10.56 -17.80
CA ALA A 131 4.59 -10.16 -18.93
C ALA A 131 5.44 -9.53 -20.05
N GLY A 132 6.43 -10.28 -20.54
CA GLY A 132 7.25 -9.89 -21.69
C GLY A 132 8.65 -10.49 -21.65
N SER A 133 8.88 -11.59 -22.36
CA SER A 133 10.23 -12.09 -22.61
C SER A 133 10.92 -11.23 -23.68
N GLY A 134 12.00 -10.53 -23.32
CA GLY A 134 12.94 -9.93 -24.27
C GLY A 134 12.51 -8.58 -24.83
N GLY A 135 12.46 -7.54 -24.00
CA GLY A 135 12.31 -6.18 -24.52
C GLY A 135 12.77 -5.12 -23.53
N ALA A 136 12.86 -3.88 -24.01
CA ALA A 136 13.16 -2.69 -23.21
C ALA A 136 12.08 -2.30 -22.17
N ILE A 137 11.10 -3.18 -21.90
CA ILE A 137 10.03 -3.00 -20.91
C ILE A 137 9.84 -4.30 -20.14
N LEU A 138 9.75 -4.21 -18.81
CA LEU A 138 9.51 -5.34 -17.92
C LEU A 138 8.46 -4.96 -16.86
N LEU A 139 7.48 -5.83 -16.64
CA LEU A 139 6.58 -5.79 -15.49
C LEU A 139 7.11 -6.78 -14.44
N PHE A 140 7.22 -6.34 -13.19
CA PHE A 140 7.71 -7.16 -12.08
C PHE A 140 7.01 -6.82 -10.77
N THR A 141 7.19 -7.67 -9.75
CA THR A 141 6.62 -7.52 -8.41
C THR A 141 7.73 -7.57 -7.35
N THR A 142 7.68 -6.72 -6.33
CA THR A 142 8.61 -6.79 -5.19
C THR A 142 8.21 -7.84 -4.17
N ASP A 143 9.16 -8.28 -3.36
CA ASP A 143 8.87 -9.09 -2.18
C ASP A 143 8.19 -8.28 -1.06
N ALA A 144 7.96 -8.92 0.09
CA ALA A 144 7.32 -8.30 1.25
C ALA A 144 8.16 -7.16 1.87
N ASP A 145 9.47 -7.16 1.63
CA ASP A 145 10.38 -6.10 2.08
C ASP A 145 10.48 -4.95 1.06
N GLY A 146 9.72 -5.01 -0.04
CA GLY A 146 9.77 -4.01 -1.10
C GLY A 146 10.99 -4.15 -2.00
N ALA A 147 11.64 -5.33 -2.02
CA ALA A 147 12.86 -5.56 -2.78
C ALA A 147 12.61 -6.37 -4.06
N ALA A 148 13.40 -6.09 -5.10
CA ALA A 148 13.48 -6.88 -6.33
C ALA A 148 14.87 -6.73 -6.98
N ILE A 149 15.21 -7.63 -7.90
CA ILE A 149 16.41 -7.53 -8.73
C ILE A 149 16.03 -7.65 -10.20
N VAL A 150 16.37 -6.61 -10.97
CA VAL A 150 16.23 -6.59 -12.43
C VAL A 150 17.61 -6.62 -13.05
N SER A 151 17.86 -7.53 -13.98
CA SER A 151 19.07 -7.61 -14.77
C SER A 151 18.88 -6.90 -16.11
N VAL A 152 19.81 -6.00 -16.41
CA VAL A 152 19.93 -5.36 -17.73
C VAL A 152 21.09 -6.01 -18.46
N THR A 153 20.84 -6.54 -19.65
CA THR A 153 21.83 -7.30 -20.43
C THR A 153 22.18 -6.57 -21.70
N ASP A 154 23.47 -6.43 -22.02
CA ASP A 154 23.97 -5.97 -23.31
C ASP A 154 24.11 -7.13 -24.29
N THR A 155 23.13 -7.29 -25.18
CA THR A 155 23.18 -8.32 -26.23
C THR A 155 23.87 -7.84 -27.50
N GLY A 156 24.16 -6.54 -27.61
CA GLY A 156 24.83 -5.93 -28.76
C GLY A 156 26.34 -5.72 -28.59
N GLY A 157 26.85 -5.83 -27.36
CA GLY A 157 28.26 -5.65 -27.00
C GLY A 157 28.76 -4.22 -27.26
N SER A 158 27.89 -3.22 -27.10
CA SER A 158 28.19 -1.84 -27.52
C SER A 158 28.93 -1.01 -26.47
N GLY A 159 29.05 -1.50 -25.22
CA GLY A 159 29.71 -0.77 -24.12
C GLY A 159 29.04 0.57 -23.80
N ASP A 160 27.78 0.73 -24.21
CA ASP A 160 27.05 1.98 -24.10
C ASP A 160 26.51 2.20 -22.68
N THR A 161 26.18 3.45 -22.38
CA THR A 161 25.38 3.78 -21.20
C THR A 161 23.90 3.83 -21.57
N VAL A 162 23.07 3.13 -20.79
CA VAL A 162 21.62 3.17 -20.86
C VAL A 162 21.04 3.63 -19.53
N TYR A 163 19.78 4.03 -19.54
CA TYR A 163 19.06 4.50 -18.36
C TYR A 163 17.89 3.58 -18.07
N LEU A 164 17.87 2.99 -16.89
CA LEU A 164 16.74 2.21 -16.40
C LEU A 164 15.81 3.14 -15.60
N GLN A 165 14.57 3.27 -16.05
CA GLN A 165 13.49 3.89 -15.30
C GLN A 165 12.60 2.82 -14.69
N VAL A 166 12.21 3.00 -13.43
CA VAL A 166 11.23 2.17 -12.74
C VAL A 166 10.12 3.03 -12.18
N GLU A 167 8.87 2.64 -12.43
CA GLU A 167 7.68 3.34 -11.93
C GLU A 167 6.63 2.35 -11.39
N PRO A 168 5.80 2.74 -10.41
CA PRO A 168 4.73 1.87 -9.91
C PRO A 168 3.64 1.65 -10.98
N MET A 169 3.18 0.41 -11.16
CA MET A 169 2.08 0.06 -12.06
C MET A 169 0.74 0.42 -11.43
N SER A 170 0.41 1.71 -11.36
CA SER A 170 -0.91 2.24 -10.96
C SER A 170 -1.50 1.66 -9.67
N VAL A 171 -1.36 2.42 -8.59
CA VAL A 171 -2.20 2.31 -7.38
C VAL A 171 -3.69 2.47 -7.76
N PRO A 172 -4.66 1.86 -7.02
CA PRO A 172 -6.09 1.98 -7.32
C PRO A 172 -6.55 3.44 -7.56
N ALA A 173 -7.61 3.62 -8.34
CA ALA A 173 -8.11 4.93 -8.74
C ALA A 173 -8.21 5.90 -7.54
N GLY A 174 -7.36 6.93 -7.53
CA GLY A 174 -7.29 7.94 -6.47
C GLY A 174 -5.99 7.99 -5.67
N ALA A 175 -5.12 6.98 -5.78
CA ALA A 175 -3.79 7.00 -5.15
C ALA A 175 -2.70 7.43 -6.15
N LYS A 176 -1.85 8.36 -5.70
CA LYS A 176 -0.79 8.96 -6.50
C LYS A 176 0.35 7.93 -6.63
N ALA A 177 0.62 7.47 -7.86
CA ALA A 177 1.84 6.71 -8.15
C ALA A 177 3.06 7.54 -7.71
N GLY A 178 3.97 6.92 -6.94
CA GLY A 178 5.24 7.55 -6.54
C GLY A 178 6.03 8.04 -7.76
N PRO A 179 6.96 9.00 -7.58
CA PRO A 179 7.78 9.46 -8.69
C PRO A 179 8.60 8.30 -9.28
N PRO A 180 8.84 8.28 -10.60
CA PRO A 180 9.71 7.28 -11.21
C PRO A 180 11.13 7.43 -10.67
N ALA A 181 11.80 6.30 -10.42
CA ALA A 181 13.23 6.27 -10.15
C ALA A 181 13.99 5.97 -11.44
N ILE A 182 15.14 6.62 -11.64
CA ILE A 182 15.98 6.46 -12.83
C ILE A 182 17.42 6.23 -12.40
N VAL A 183 18.11 5.32 -13.06
CA VAL A 183 19.55 5.08 -12.84
C VAL A 183 20.29 4.85 -14.15
N ALA A 184 21.52 5.35 -14.22
CA ALA A 184 22.43 5.09 -15.33
C ALA A 184 23.12 3.73 -15.15
N ILE A 185 23.25 3.00 -16.24
CA ILE A 185 23.89 1.69 -16.33
C ILE A 185 24.90 1.77 -17.46
N THR A 186 26.18 1.62 -17.14
CA THR A 186 27.27 1.69 -18.10
C THR A 186 27.92 0.31 -18.20
N PHE A 187 27.86 -0.28 -19.40
CA PHE A 187 28.53 -1.54 -19.70
C PHE A 187 30.01 -1.30 -20.00
N ALA A 188 30.86 -2.29 -19.73
CA ALA A 188 32.24 -2.27 -20.17
C ALA A 188 32.33 -2.37 -21.71
N ALA A 189 33.38 -1.79 -22.27
CA ALA A 189 33.68 -1.84 -23.70
C ALA A 189 34.55 -3.05 -24.08
#